data_AF-A0A8T0U5N3-F1
#
_entry.id   AF-A0A8T0U5N3-F1
#
_cell.length_a   1.000
_cell.length_b   1.000
_cell.length_c   1.000
_cell.angle_alpha   90.00
_cell.angle_beta   90.00
_cell.angle_gamma   90.00
#
_symmetry.space_group_name_H-M   'P 1'
#
loop_
_entity.id
_entity.type
_entity.pdbx_description
1 polymer ?
#
loop_
_entity_poly.entity_id
_entity_poly.type
_entity_poly.pdbx_seq_one_letter_code
_entity_poly.pdbx_strand_id
1 'polypeptide(L)'
;MSCVFARQFWCAILQQLDLARLTPTRRSSFAVWWKKAERKLQKHLRRGFNSFCILGAWIIWKHIACVFDGLTPNLQQAVQAFKYEAHAWQFAGAKGLSILYLELGVVHG
;
A
#
# COMPACT_ATOMS: atom_id res chain seq x y z
N MET A 1 -6.72 6.51 -11.41
CA MET A 1 -7.25 6.50 -10.04
C MET A 1 -7.54 7.94 -9.72
N SER A 2 -8.81 8.36 -9.82
CA SER A 2 -9.22 9.78 -9.82
C SER A 2 -9.15 10.43 -8.43
N CYS A 3 -9.36 9.66 -7.36
CA CYS A 3 -9.23 10.13 -5.98
C CYS A 3 -7.79 10.58 -5.65
N VAL A 4 -7.65 11.82 -5.20
CA VAL A 4 -6.36 12.43 -4.81
C VAL A 4 -5.79 11.73 -3.59
N PHE A 5 -6.62 11.57 -2.55
CA PHE A 5 -6.25 10.89 -1.30
C PHE A 5 -5.68 9.50 -1.56
N ALA A 6 -6.38 8.68 -2.36
CA ALA A 6 -5.91 7.33 -2.67
C ALA A 6 -4.54 7.35 -3.36
N ARG A 7 -4.29 8.25 -4.32
CA ARG A 7 -2.98 8.36 -4.98
C ARG A 7 -1.88 8.79 -4.02
N GLN A 8 -2.15 9.76 -3.14
CA GLN A 8 -1.20 10.22 -2.13
C GLN A 8 -0.87 9.09 -1.15
N PHE A 9 -1.88 8.34 -0.71
CA PHE A 9 -1.71 7.17 0.15
C PHE A 9 -0.83 6.11 -0.52
N TRP A 10 -1.16 5.69 -1.75
CA TRP A 10 -0.34 4.72 -2.49
C TRP A 10 1.10 5.20 -2.67
N CYS A 11 1.31 6.48 -3.00
CA CYS A 11 2.65 7.06 -3.09
C CYS A 11 3.43 6.90 -1.77
N ALA A 12 2.81 7.30 -0.66
CA ALA A 12 3.45 7.29 0.66
C ALA A 12 3.79 5.87 1.16
N ILE A 13 2.95 4.87 0.90
CA ILE A 13 3.25 3.49 1.31
C ILE A 13 4.24 2.81 0.38
N LEU A 14 4.24 3.12 -0.93
CA LEU A 14 5.22 2.59 -1.88
C LEU A 14 6.61 3.19 -1.68
N GLN A 15 6.71 4.44 -1.22
CA GLN A 15 7.98 5.08 -0.86
C GLN A 15 8.75 4.30 0.21
N GLN A 16 8.05 3.64 1.14
CA GLN A 16 8.69 2.83 2.19
C GLN A 16 9.43 1.59 1.64
N LEU A 17 9.12 1.19 0.39
CA LEU A 17 9.71 0.05 -0.30
C LEU A 17 10.58 0.49 -1.50
N ASP A 18 10.94 1.78 -1.60
CA ASP A 18 11.59 2.36 -2.79
C ASP A 18 10.83 2.09 -4.12
N LEU A 19 9.51 1.92 -4.01
CA LEU A 19 8.61 1.66 -5.14
C LEU A 19 7.83 2.91 -5.55
N ALA A 20 8.26 4.11 -5.16
CA ALA A 20 7.59 5.37 -5.49
C ALA A 20 7.35 5.55 -7.01
N ARG A 21 8.27 5.05 -7.84
CA ARG A 21 8.16 5.00 -9.32
C ARG A 21 6.98 4.15 -9.83
N LEU A 22 6.41 3.30 -8.97
CA LEU A 22 5.23 2.49 -9.25
C LEU A 22 3.94 3.18 -8.81
N THR A 23 3.94 4.44 -8.39
CA THR A 23 2.72 5.13 -7.93
C THR A 23 1.62 5.17 -9.01
N PRO A 24 0.34 4.93 -8.66
CA PRO A 24 -0.76 4.96 -9.61
C PRO A 24 -0.99 6.35 -10.21
N THR A 25 -1.24 6.40 -11.51
CA THR A 25 -1.56 7.64 -12.22
C THR A 25 -3.06 7.97 -12.17
N ARG A 26 -3.41 9.22 -12.50
CA ARG A 26 -4.81 9.66 -12.58
C ARG A 26 -5.64 8.82 -13.57
N ARG A 27 -5.03 8.34 -14.66
CA ARG A 27 -5.71 7.64 -15.77
C ARG A 27 -5.88 6.13 -15.57
N SER A 28 -5.13 5.49 -14.68
CA SER A 28 -5.20 4.02 -14.50
C SER A 28 -6.20 3.59 -13.43
N SER A 29 -7.09 2.63 -13.69
CA SER A 29 -7.88 2.00 -12.62
C SER A 29 -6.98 1.25 -11.64
N PHE A 30 -7.48 0.97 -10.43
CA PHE A 30 -6.73 0.24 -9.41
C PHE A 30 -6.26 -1.13 -9.90
N ALA A 31 -7.17 -1.93 -10.48
CA ALA A 31 -6.85 -3.26 -11.00
C ALA A 31 -5.80 -3.22 -12.13
N VAL A 32 -5.94 -2.27 -13.07
CA VAL A 32 -4.98 -2.13 -14.18
C VAL A 32 -3.61 -1.70 -13.67
N TRP A 33 -3.58 -0.76 -12.72
CA TRP A 33 -2.35 -0.31 -12.09
C TRP A 33 -1.65 -1.44 -11.33
N TRP A 34 -2.38 -2.12 -10.44
CA TRP A 34 -1.85 -3.21 -9.62
C TRP A 34 -1.23 -4.29 -10.52
N LYS A 35 -1.96 -4.78 -11.51
CA LYS A 35 -1.44 -5.78 -12.47
C LYS A 35 -0.17 -5.33 -13.18
N LYS A 36 -0.05 -4.04 -13.52
CA LYS A 36 1.16 -3.48 -14.15
C LYS A 36 2.32 -3.36 -13.17
N ALA A 37 2.06 -2.93 -11.94
CA ALA A 37 3.07 -2.80 -10.90
C ALA A 37 3.65 -4.16 -10.50
N GLU A 38 2.78 -5.15 -10.26
CA GLU A 38 3.18 -6.53 -9.92
C GLU A 38 4.12 -7.14 -10.98
N ARG A 39 3.81 -6.96 -12.27
CA ARG A 39 4.66 -7.48 -13.37
C ARG A 39 6.07 -6.88 -13.41
N LYS A 40 6.25 -5.67 -12.89
CA LYS A 40 7.58 -5.01 -12.81
C LYS A 40 8.43 -5.56 -11.67
N LEU A 41 7.85 -6.36 -10.76
CA LEU A 41 8.56 -6.98 -9.66
C LEU A 41 9.03 -8.40 -10.01
N GLN A 42 10.12 -8.80 -9.36
CA GLN A 42 10.66 -10.16 -9.42
C GLN A 42 9.61 -11.16 -8.91
N LYS A 43 9.60 -12.38 -9.47
CA LYS A 43 8.51 -13.35 -9.29
C LYS A 43 8.27 -13.69 -7.81
N HIS A 44 9.32 -13.79 -7.00
CA HIS A 44 9.20 -14.13 -5.58
C HIS A 44 8.60 -12.99 -4.73
N LEU A 45 8.78 -11.73 -5.14
CA LEU A 45 8.24 -10.55 -4.44
C LEU A 45 6.75 -10.29 -4.73
N ARG A 46 6.23 -10.82 -5.84
CA ARG A 46 4.84 -10.57 -6.28
C ARG A 46 3.80 -10.96 -5.24
N ARG A 47 4.00 -12.10 -4.55
CA ARG A 47 3.08 -12.55 -3.51
C ARG A 47 3.00 -11.55 -2.36
N GLY A 48 4.15 -11.06 -1.88
CA GLY A 48 4.21 -10.03 -0.85
C GLY A 48 3.57 -8.73 -1.29
N PHE A 49 3.87 -8.29 -2.52
CA PHE A 49 3.29 -7.08 -3.09
C PHE A 49 1.77 -7.16 -3.27
N ASN A 50 1.24 -8.33 -3.60
CA ASN A 50 -0.20 -8.55 -3.67
C ASN A 50 -0.85 -8.42 -2.29
N SER A 51 -0.26 -9.01 -1.24
CA SER A 51 -0.71 -8.81 0.14
C SER A 51 -0.65 -7.35 0.56
N PHE A 52 0.43 -6.64 0.21
CA PHE A 52 0.59 -5.21 0.43
C PHE A 52 -0.54 -4.39 -0.24
N CYS A 53 -0.88 -4.69 -1.50
CA CYS A 53 -1.95 -4.01 -2.21
C CYS A 53 -3.34 -4.31 -1.62
N ILE A 54 -3.58 -5.55 -1.17
CA ILE A 54 -4.83 -5.90 -0.48
C ILE A 54 -4.96 -5.09 0.81
N LEU A 55 -3.90 -5.03 1.62
CA LEU A 55 -3.90 -4.27 2.86
C LEU A 55 -4.09 -2.77 2.59
N GLY A 56 -3.40 -2.21 1.61
CA GLY A 56 -3.54 -0.80 1.26
C GLY A 56 -4.97 -0.45 0.81
N ALA A 57 -5.60 -1.32 0.02
CA ALA A 57 -7.00 -1.15 -0.38
C ALA A 57 -7.96 -1.25 0.81
N TRP A 58 -7.70 -2.17 1.75
CA TRP A 58 -8.45 -2.32 2.99
C TRP A 58 -8.39 -1.06 3.86
N ILE A 59 -7.20 -0.47 4.04
CA ILE A 59 -7.04 0.79 4.77
C ILE A 59 -7.81 1.94 4.12
N ILE A 60 -7.71 2.08 2.79
CA ILE A 60 -8.48 3.10 2.06
C ILE A 60 -9.98 2.89 2.26
N TRP A 61 -10.47 1.65 2.17
CA TRP A 61 -11.88 1.34 2.37
C TRP A 61 -12.36 1.70 3.78
N LYS A 62 -11.62 1.31 4.83
CA LYS A 62 -11.89 1.69 6.22
C LYS A 62 -11.93 3.21 6.39
N HIS A 63 -11.03 3.92 5.72
CA HIS A 63 -10.94 5.37 5.83
C HIS A 63 -12.04 6.11 5.02
N ILE A 64 -12.53 5.52 3.94
CA ILE A 64 -13.70 6.05 3.23
C ILE A 64 -14.97 5.84 4.06
N ALA A 65 -15.08 4.74 4.83
CA ALA A 65 -16.15 4.57 5.81
C ALA A 65 -16.19 5.72 6.83
N CYS A 66 -15.02 6.16 7.30
CA CYS A 66 -14.86 7.33 8.19
C CYS A 66 -15.45 8.64 7.59
N VAL A 67 -15.37 8.83 6.27
CA VAL A 67 -15.96 10.00 5.58
C VAL A 67 -17.49 9.97 5.64
N PHE A 68 -18.10 8.78 5.62
CA PHE A 68 -19.54 8.64 5.82
C PHE A 68 -19.98 8.99 7.24
N ASP A 69 -19.09 8.86 8.23
CA ASP A 69 -19.30 9.28 9.62
C ASP A 69 -19.01 10.78 9.85
N GLY A 70 -18.76 11.56 8.79
CA GLY A 70 -18.49 13.00 8.85
C GLY A 70 -17.06 13.37 9.26
N LEU A 71 -16.16 12.38 9.36
CA LEU A 71 -14.76 12.61 9.72
C LEU A 71 -13.94 12.98 8.48
N THR A 72 -13.00 13.91 8.66
CA THR A 72 -12.14 14.37 7.56
C THR A 72 -11.04 13.34 7.28
N PRO A 73 -10.81 12.96 6.02
CA PRO A 73 -9.78 11.98 5.71
C PRO A 73 -8.38 12.54 5.99
N ASN A 74 -7.60 11.83 6.80
CA ASN A 74 -6.25 12.18 7.22
C ASN A 74 -5.24 11.15 6.68
N LEU A 75 -4.36 11.63 5.82
CA LEU A 75 -3.34 10.81 5.15
C LEU A 75 -2.35 10.18 6.14
N GLN A 76 -1.89 10.94 7.13
CA GLN A 76 -0.93 10.45 8.11
C GLN A 76 -1.53 9.33 8.97
N GLN A 77 -2.77 9.50 9.42
CA GLN A 77 -3.49 8.45 10.15
C GLN A 77 -3.66 7.18 9.31
N ALA A 78 -4.03 7.30 8.03
CA ALA A 78 -4.14 6.14 7.15
C ALA A 78 -2.80 5.43 6.93
N VAL A 79 -1.71 6.18 6.68
CA VAL A 79 -0.36 5.61 6.52
C VAL A 79 0.10 4.94 7.82
N GLN A 80 -0.17 5.53 8.98
CA GLN A 80 0.19 4.94 10.27
C GLN A 80 -0.61 3.66 10.54
N ALA A 81 -1.91 3.66 10.26
CA ALA A 81 -2.76 2.47 10.36
C ALA A 81 -2.26 1.35 9.43
N PHE A 82 -1.86 1.70 8.21
CA PHE A 82 -1.24 0.75 7.28
C PHE A 82 0.04 0.13 7.85
N LYS A 83 0.96 0.95 8.39
CA LYS A 83 2.21 0.47 8.99
C LYS A 83 1.96 -0.48 10.16
N TYR A 84 1.04 -0.11 11.05
CA TYR A 84 0.66 -0.95 12.19
C TYR A 84 0.12 -2.31 11.76
N GLU A 85 -0.82 -2.32 10.81
CA GLU A 85 -1.43 -3.55 10.30
C GLU A 85 -0.43 -4.40 9.51
N ALA A 86 0.44 -3.78 8.70
CA ALA A 86 1.49 -4.49 7.97
C ALA A 86 2.43 -5.22 8.94
N HIS A 87 2.85 -4.53 10.01
CA HIS A 87 3.68 -5.10 11.06
C HIS A 87 2.94 -6.24 11.78
N ALA A 88 1.67 -6.04 12.16
CA ALA A 88 0.86 -7.09 12.76
C ALA A 88 0.75 -8.34 11.86
N TRP A 89 0.59 -8.17 10.56
CA TRP A 89 0.54 -9.28 9.60
C TRP A 89 1.88 -10.00 9.50
N GLN A 90 3.00 -9.27 9.49
CA GLN A 90 4.34 -9.86 9.51
C GLN A 90 4.55 -10.72 10.77
N PHE A 91 4.15 -10.21 11.94
CA PHE A 91 4.19 -10.94 13.21
C PHE A 91 3.27 -12.16 13.23
N ALA A 92 2.09 -12.05 12.61
CA ALA A 92 1.16 -13.17 12.43
C ALA A 92 1.61 -14.20 11.37
N GLY A 93 2.81 -14.05 10.78
CA GLY A 93 3.39 -15.02 9.86
C GLY A 93 3.13 -14.76 8.38
N ALA A 94 2.79 -13.53 7.97
CA ALA A 94 2.69 -13.14 6.56
C ALA A 94 4.09 -13.08 5.89
N LYS A 95 4.74 -14.23 5.71
CA LYS A 95 6.12 -14.37 5.22
C LYS A 95 6.40 -13.61 3.91
N GLY A 96 5.44 -13.59 2.98
CA GLY A 96 5.59 -12.85 1.73
C GLY A 96 5.73 -11.34 1.92
N LEU A 97 4.99 -10.77 2.89
CA LEU A 97 5.10 -9.36 3.25
C LEU A 97 6.42 -9.09 3.97
N SER A 98 6.84 -10.00 4.87
CA SER A 98 8.14 -9.89 5.55
C SER A 98 9.31 -9.90 4.56
N ILE A 99 9.31 -10.80 3.57
CA ILE A 99 10.34 -10.86 2.52
C ILE A 99 10.32 -9.57 1.69
N LEU A 100 9.14 -9.07 1.31
CA LEU A 100 9.01 -7.83 0.57
C LEU A 100 9.67 -6.65 1.30
N TYR A 101 9.39 -6.49 2.59
CA TYR A 101 9.98 -5.43 3.42
C TYR A 101 11.46 -5.65 3.69
N LEU A 102 11.93 -6.88 3.80
CA LEU A 102 13.35 -7.18 4.01
C LEU A 102 14.19 -6.82 2.77
N GLU A 103 13.67 -7.12 1.57
CA GLU A 103 14.42 -6.91 0.32
C GLU A 103 14.29 -5.51 -0.26
N LEU A 104 13.13 -4.86 -0.07
CA LEU A 104 12.85 -3.55 -0.67
C LEU A 104 12.68 -2.44 0.36
N GLY A 105 12.58 -2.76 1.65
CA GLY A 105 12.37 -1.76 2.69
C GLY A 105 13.51 -0.76 2.74
N VAL A 106 13.16 0.51 2.69
CA VAL A 106 14.12 1.57 3.02
C VAL A 106 14.33 1.48 4.53
N VAL A 107 15.56 1.21 4.98
CA VAL A 107 15.92 1.32 6.39
C VAL A 107 15.67 2.78 6.78
N HIS A 108 14.55 3.05 7.42
CA HIS A 108 14.34 4.32 8.09
C HIS A 108 15.27 4.29 9.32
N GLY A 109 16.47 4.84 9.14
CA GLY A 109 17.32 5.27 10.26
C GLY A 109 16.65 6.41 11.03
#